data_AF-A0A924JCI9-F1
#
_entry.id   AF-A0A924JCI9-F1
#
_cell.length_a   1.000
_cell.length_b   1.000
_cell.length_c   1.000
_cell.angle_alpha   90.00
_cell.angle_beta   90.00
_cell.angle_gamma   90.00
#
_symmetry.space_group_name_H-M   'P 1'
#
loop_
_entity.id
_entity.type
_entity.pdbx_description
1 polymer ?
#
loop_
_entity_poly.entity_id
_entity_poly.type
_entity_poly.pdbx_seq_one_letter_code
_entity_poly.pdbx_strand_id
1 'polypeptide(L)' 'GRSSFVLRNEFPDLKTRLPSLWTRSYYVESIGSISAEAIIQYIDNQKKR' A
#
# COMPACT_ATOMS: atom_id res chain seq x y z
N GLY A 1 -9.97 -4.15 4.34
CA GLY A 1 -10.44 -3.52 3.09
C GLY A 1 -10.95 -4.58 2.12
N ARG A 2 -11.93 -4.24 1.27
CA ARG A 2 -12.53 -5.17 0.29
C ARG A 2 -11.50 -5.74 -0.67
N SER A 3 -10.61 -4.89 -1.21
CA SER A 3 -9.53 -5.29 -2.11
C SER A 3 -8.60 -6.33 -1.49
N SER A 4 -8.20 -6.14 -0.23
CA SER A 4 -7.38 -7.10 0.51
C SER A 4 -8.06 -8.46 0.68
N PHE A 5 -9.38 -8.52 0.80
CA PHE A 5 -10.10 -9.78 0.97
C PHE A 5 -10.16 -10.56 -0.34
N VAL A 6 -10.51 -9.89 -1.43
CA VAL A 6 -10.61 -10.51 -2.77
C VAL A 6 -9.25 -11.05 -3.21
N LEU A 7 -8.19 -10.23 -3.15
CA LEU A 7 -6.85 -10.63 -3.59
C LEU A 7 -6.23 -11.76 -2.76
N ARG A 8 -6.49 -11.82 -1.45
CA ARG A 8 -5.99 -12.93 -0.59
C ARG A 8 -6.77 -14.23 -0.78
N ASN A 9 -7.97 -14.19 -1.37
CA ASN A 9 -8.71 -15.39 -1.75
C ASN A 9 -8.28 -15.90 -3.14
N GLU A 10 -7.98 -14.99 -4.07
CA GLU A 10 -7.50 -15.34 -5.41
C GLU A 10 -6.05 -15.83 -5.40
N PHE A 11 -5.20 -15.28 -4.51
CA PHE A 11 -3.78 -15.61 -4.41
C PHE A 11 -3.42 -16.12 -3.00
N PRO A 12 -3.47 -17.43 -2.75
CA PRO A 12 -3.22 -18.03 -1.43
C PRO A 12 -1.82 -17.73 -0.87
N ASP A 13 -0.81 -17.55 -1.72
CA ASP A 13 0.57 -17.22 -1.32
C ASP A 13 0.68 -15.85 -0.64
N LEU A 14 -0.25 -14.92 -0.94
CA LEU A 14 -0.31 -13.63 -0.25
C LEU A 14 -0.81 -13.78 1.19
N LYS A 15 -1.53 -14.87 1.49
CA LYS A 15 -2.04 -15.16 2.83
C LYS A 15 -0.94 -15.71 3.74
N THR A 16 -0.01 -16.49 3.19
CA THR A 16 1.08 -17.13 3.94
C THR A 16 2.25 -16.19 4.18
N ARG A 17 2.59 -15.31 3.23
CA ARG A 17 3.77 -14.44 3.31
C ARG A 17 3.55 -13.11 4.03
N LEU A 18 2.31 -12.62 4.08
CA LEU A 18 2.01 -11.27 4.58
C LEU A 18 0.92 -11.30 5.67
N PRO A 19 1.13 -10.68 6.84
CA PRO A 19 0.10 -10.59 7.88
C PRO A 19 -1.08 -9.71 7.45
N SER A 20 -0.85 -8.69 6.61
CA SER A 20 -1.89 -7.85 5.99
C SER A 20 -1.43 -7.39 4.60
N LEU A 21 -2.36 -7.27 3.64
CA LEU A 21 -1.99 -6.92 2.26
C LEU A 21 -1.60 -5.45 2.10
N TRP A 22 -2.32 -4.56 2.78
CA TRP A 22 -2.04 -3.12 2.77
C TRP A 22 -1.62 -2.66 4.15
N THR A 23 -0.73 -1.67 4.21
CA THR A 23 -0.43 -0.95 5.46
C THR A 23 -1.65 -0.09 5.84
N ARG A 24 -1.73 0.34 7.11
CA ARG A 24 -2.84 1.18 7.58
C ARG A 24 -2.77 2.62 7.03
N SER A 25 -1.63 2.99 6.45
CA SER A 25 -1.36 4.32 5.93
C SER A 25 -1.66 4.36 4.44
N TYR A 26 -2.15 5.50 3.97
CA TYR A 26 -2.34 5.79 2.55
C TYR A 26 -1.92 7.23 2.27
N TYR A 27 -1.56 7.50 1.03
CA TYR A 27 -1.26 8.84 0.53
C TYR A 27 -2.33 9.23 -0.48
N VAL A 28 -2.82 10.46 -0.39
CA VAL A 28 -3.82 11.02 -1.31
C VAL A 28 -3.48 12.49 -1.56
N GLU A 29 -3.52 12.89 -2.82
CA GLU A 29 -3.29 14.28 -3.25
C GLU A 29 -4.26 14.63 -4.39
N SER A 30 -4.60 15.91 -4.51
CA SER A 30 -5.43 16.44 -5.59
C SER A 30 -4.65 16.55 -6.90
N ILE A 31 -5.35 16.34 -8.03
CA ILE A 31 -4.79 16.49 -9.37
C ILE A 31 -4.44 17.97 -9.62
N GLY A 32 -3.16 18.27 -9.82
CA GLY A 32 -2.65 19.62 -10.11
C GLY A 32 -1.27 19.93 -9.53
N SER A 33 -0.85 19.21 -8.48
CA SER A 33 0.44 19.38 -7.78
C SER A 33 1.27 18.10 -7.73
N ILE A 34 1.28 17.30 -8.81
CA ILE A 34 2.05 16.06 -8.86
C ILE A 34 3.54 16.39 -8.72
N SER A 35 4.08 16.13 -7.53
CA SER A 35 5.52 16.09 -7.28
C SER A 35 5.91 14.63 -7.08
N ALA A 36 6.61 14.06 -8.06
CA ALA A 36 7.15 12.69 -7.94
C ALA A 36 8.00 12.53 -6.66
N GLU A 37 8.63 13.61 -6.24
CA GLU A 37 9.41 13.72 -5.00
C GLU A 37 8.57 13.42 -3.74
N ALA A 38 7.32 13.91 -3.65
CA ALA A 38 6.46 13.64 -2.50
C ALA A 38 6.07 12.16 -2.40
N ILE A 39 5.86 11.49 -3.53
CA ILE A 39 5.55 10.06 -3.57
C ILE A 39 6.77 9.25 -3.10
N ILE A 40 7.97 9.58 -3.59
CA ILE A 40 9.22 8.92 -3.19
C ILE A 40 9.45 9.10 -1.69
N GLN A 41 9.32 10.33 -1.19
CA GLN A 41 9.47 10.63 0.22
C GLN A 41 8.44 9.88 1.08
N TYR A 42 7.20 9.72 0.61
CA TYR A 42 6.18 8.92 1.30
C TYR A 42 6.56 7.44 1.41
N ILE A 43 7.08 6.86 0.32
CA ILE A 43 7.52 5.45 0.27
C ILE A 43 8.72 5.24 1.20
N ASP A 44 9.72 6.12 1.15
CA ASP A 44 10.93 6.01 1.99
C ASP A 44 10.62 6.17 3.48
N ASN A 45 9.65 7.03 3.81
CA ASN A 45 9.19 7.21 5.19
C ASN A 45 8.32 6.04 5.70
N GLN A 46 7.90 5.10 4.85
CA GLN A 46 7.25 3.89 5.34
C GLN A 46 8.28 3.03 6.10
N LYS A 47 8.04 2.82 7.39
CA LYS A 47 8.89 1.98 8.24
C LYS A 47 9.02 0.57 7.64
N LYS A 48 10.24 0.21 7.23
CA LYS A 48 10.61 -1.18 6.91
C LYS A 48 10.67 -1.96 8.21
N ARG A 49 9.77 -2.93 8.36
CA ARG A 49 9.75 -3.87 9.48
C ARG A 49 10.44 -5.16 9.08
#